data_AF-A0A8J6RQU0-F1
#
_entry.id   AF-A0A8J6RQU0-F1
#
_cell.length_a   1.000
_cell.length_b   1.000
_cell.length_c   1.000
_cell.angle_alpha   90.00
_cell.angle_beta   90.00
_cell.angle_gamma   90.00
#
_symmetry.space_group_name_H-M   'P 1'
#
loop_
_entity.id
_entity.type
_entity.pdbx_description
1 polymer ?
#
loop_
_entity_poly.entity_id
_entity_poly.type
_entity_poly.pdbx_seq_one_letter_code
_entity_poly.pdbx_strand_id
1 'polypeptide(L)'
;MTTRKKTFPCGHKGYGQICHRCASERATWVQKKQEKQQWEETFANDPIDLRHLPAHLVVKARTIIARLENTRNYTEFKGKRLRHNRTIISIPLSRDYRMICRDCGSRLVPEEVMSHEEYNVCKPGG
;
A
#
# COMPACT_ATOMS: atom_id res chain seq x y z
N MET A 1 1.89 -55.14 -0.69
CA MET A 1 1.76 -54.85 -2.14
C MET A 1 2.11 -53.38 -2.36
N THR A 2 3.13 -53.08 -3.16
CA THR A 2 3.49 -51.70 -3.50
C THR A 2 2.63 -51.24 -4.69
N THR A 3 1.71 -50.29 -4.47
CA THR A 3 0.94 -49.69 -5.57
C THR A 3 1.90 -49.00 -6.53
N ARG A 4 1.69 -49.15 -7.84
CA ARG A 4 2.48 -48.48 -8.89
C ARG A 4 1.96 -47.07 -9.11
N LYS A 5 2.84 -46.07 -9.21
CA LYS A 5 2.45 -44.69 -9.55
C LYS A 5 1.94 -44.68 -10.99
N LYS A 6 0.79 -44.05 -11.23
CA LYS A 6 0.32 -43.73 -12.58
C LYS A 6 0.88 -42.37 -13.01
N THR A 7 1.03 -42.19 -14.32
CA THR A 7 1.35 -40.89 -14.92
C THR A 7 0.03 -40.19 -15.25
N PHE A 8 -0.16 -38.97 -14.76
CA PHE A 8 -1.32 -38.14 -15.09
C PHE A 8 -1.15 -37.51 -16.49
N PRO A 9 -2.24 -37.06 -17.16
CA PRO A 9 -2.16 -36.36 -18.44
C PRO A 9 -1.27 -35.09 -18.41
N CYS A 10 -1.11 -34.49 -17.23
CA CYS A 10 -0.19 -33.37 -17.01
C CYS A 10 1.29 -33.78 -16.88
N GLY A 11 1.64 -35.05 -17.08
CA GLY A 11 3.02 -35.58 -17.04
C GLY A 11 3.55 -35.96 -15.64
N HIS A 12 2.88 -35.53 -14.57
CA HIS A 12 3.26 -35.86 -13.19
C HIS A 12 2.92 -37.30 -12.80
N LYS A 13 3.62 -37.88 -11.82
CA LYS A 13 3.37 -39.24 -11.32
C LYS A 13 2.73 -39.22 -9.93
N GLY A 14 1.75 -40.08 -9.67
CA GLY A 14 1.15 -40.22 -8.34
C GLY A 14 0.20 -41.40 -8.21
N TYR A 15 -0.38 -41.54 -7.01
CA TYR A 15 -1.31 -42.63 -6.66
C TYR A 15 -2.78 -42.19 -6.61
N GLY A 16 -3.02 -40.87 -6.46
CA GLY A 16 -4.36 -40.31 -6.27
C GLY A 16 -5.21 -40.27 -7.53
N GLN A 17 -6.48 -39.90 -7.37
CA GLN A 17 -7.39 -39.63 -8.49
C GLN A 17 -7.01 -38.35 -9.25
N ILE A 18 -6.44 -37.37 -8.55
CA ILE A 18 -6.02 -36.08 -9.09
C ILE A 18 -4.52 -35.86 -8.95
N CYS A 19 -3.97 -35.01 -9.81
CA CYS A 19 -2.60 -34.53 -9.66
C CYS A 19 -2.55 -33.43 -8.58
N HIS A 20 -2.12 -33.79 -7.37
CA HIS A 20 -1.97 -32.83 -6.27
C HIS A 20 -0.97 -31.71 -6.57
N ARG A 21 0.08 -31.96 -7.37
CA ARG A 21 1.02 -30.92 -7.77
C ARG A 21 0.33 -29.81 -8.58
N CYS A 22 -0.40 -30.18 -9.63
CA CYS A 22 -1.17 -29.21 -10.41
C CYS A 22 -2.28 -28.56 -9.57
N ALA A 23 -2.88 -29.28 -8.62
CA ALA A 23 -3.88 -28.72 -7.72
C ALA A 23 -3.27 -27.65 -6.79
N SER A 24 -2.11 -27.92 -6.20
CA SER A 24 -1.38 -26.95 -5.37
C SER A 24 -0.89 -25.75 -6.17
N GLU A 25 -0.39 -25.95 -7.39
CA GLU A 25 0.02 -24.86 -8.30
C GLU A 25 -1.19 -23.96 -8.65
N ARG A 26 -2.35 -24.54 -8.96
CA ARG A 26 -3.59 -23.76 -9.17
C ARG A 26 -4.03 -23.04 -7.90
N ALA A 27 -4.01 -23.72 -6.76
CA ALA A 27 -4.40 -23.12 -5.47
C ALA A 27 -3.52 -21.91 -5.14
N THR A 28 -2.19 -22.04 -5.28
CA THR A 28 -1.25 -20.93 -5.05
C THR A 28 -1.47 -19.76 -6.02
N TRP A 29 -1.79 -20.03 -7.29
CA TRP A 29 -2.14 -18.96 -8.24
C TRP A 29 -3.44 -18.24 -7.88
N VAL A 30 -4.49 -18.99 -7.50
CA VAL A 30 -5.77 -18.42 -7.05
C VAL A 30 -5.57 -17.59 -5.79
N GLN A 31 -4.79 -18.08 -4.82
CA GLN A 31 -4.45 -17.36 -3.59
C GLN A 31 -3.75 -16.04 -3.89
N LYS A 32 -2.67 -16.05 -4.69
CA LYS A 32 -1.97 -14.81 -5.08
C LYS A 32 -2.89 -13.80 -5.78
N LYS A 33 -3.82 -14.28 -6.61
CA LYS A 33 -4.80 -13.41 -7.27
C LYS A 33 -5.76 -12.79 -6.25
N GLN A 34 -6.25 -13.58 -5.30
CA GLN A 34 -7.11 -13.10 -4.22
C GLN A 34 -6.39 -12.09 -3.32
N GLU A 35 -5.15 -12.38 -2.90
CA GLU A 35 -4.32 -11.46 -2.10
C GLU A 35 -4.12 -10.11 -2.82
N LYS A 36 -3.86 -10.14 -4.13
CA LYS A 36 -3.72 -8.92 -4.93
C LYS A 36 -5.04 -8.13 -4.98
N GLN A 37 -6.16 -8.81 -5.22
CA GLN A 37 -7.48 -8.17 -5.25
C GLN A 37 -7.83 -7.55 -3.90
N GLN A 38 -7.65 -8.30 -2.81
CA GLN A 38 -7.87 -7.80 -1.45
C GLN A 38 -7.00 -6.59 -1.16
N TRP A 39 -5.72 -6.62 -1.55
CA TRP A 39 -4.83 -5.47 -1.41
C TRP A 39 -5.35 -4.25 -2.18
N GLU A 40 -5.77 -4.42 -3.44
CA GLU A 40 -6.36 -3.34 -4.25
C GLU A 40 -7.65 -2.78 -3.63
N GLU A 41 -8.51 -3.65 -3.09
CA GLU A 41 -9.74 -3.27 -2.40
C GLU A 41 -9.49 -2.45 -1.14
N THR A 42 -8.37 -2.68 -0.43
CA THR A 42 -8.05 -1.86 0.76
C THR A 42 -7.90 -0.37 0.44
N PHE A 43 -7.46 -0.01 -0.77
CA PHE A 43 -7.30 1.39 -1.16
C PHE A 43 -8.63 2.13 -1.31
N ALA A 44 -9.75 1.43 -1.51
CA ALA A 44 -11.06 2.07 -1.58
C ALA A 44 -11.49 2.67 -0.23
N ASN A 45 -10.88 2.22 0.87
CA ASN A 45 -11.16 2.71 2.22
C ASN A 45 -10.16 3.79 2.68
N ASP A 46 -9.13 4.07 1.89
CA ASP A 46 -8.15 5.11 2.23
C ASP A 46 -8.70 6.50 1.93
N PRO A 47 -8.49 7.50 2.81
CA PRO A 47 -9.00 8.85 2.58
C PRO A 47 -8.25 9.63 1.49
N ILE A 48 -7.08 9.13 1.06
CA ILE A 48 -6.26 9.70 0.01
C ILE A 48 -5.70 8.58 -0.87
N ASP A 49 -5.30 8.91 -2.10
CA ASP A 49 -4.69 7.91 -2.98
C ASP A 49 -3.28 7.54 -2.50
N LEU A 50 -3.08 6.26 -2.21
CA LEU A 50 -1.81 5.68 -1.77
C LEU A 50 -1.26 4.65 -2.78
N ARG A 51 -1.93 4.43 -3.92
CA ARG A 51 -1.63 3.34 -4.86
C ARG A 51 -0.24 3.45 -5.49
N HIS A 52 0.26 4.67 -5.61
CA HIS A 52 1.57 4.97 -6.18
C HIS A 52 2.72 4.70 -5.19
N LEU A 53 2.42 4.37 -3.94
CA LEU A 53 3.44 4.15 -2.92
C LEU A 53 3.84 2.67 -2.81
N PRO A 54 5.12 2.40 -2.48
CA PRO A 54 5.53 1.09 -2.00
C PRO A 54 4.70 0.64 -0.79
N ALA A 55 4.41 -0.67 -0.69
CA ALA A 55 3.52 -1.24 0.33
C ALA A 55 3.87 -0.83 1.78
N HIS A 56 5.17 -0.79 2.12
CA HIS A 56 5.62 -0.36 3.46
C HIS A 56 5.30 1.12 3.75
N LEU A 57 5.29 1.98 2.73
CA LEU A 57 4.89 3.39 2.87
C LEU A 57 3.38 3.54 2.94
N VAL A 58 2.59 2.69 2.26
CA VAL A 58 1.13 2.65 2.40
C VAL A 58 0.75 2.37 3.85
N VAL A 59 1.34 1.32 4.45
CA VAL A 59 1.09 0.97 5.86
C VAL A 59 1.49 2.12 6.80
N LYS A 60 2.62 2.77 6.54
CA LYS A 60 3.07 3.93 7.31
C LYS A 60 2.12 5.11 7.18
N ALA A 61 1.66 5.43 5.97
CA ALA A 61 0.72 6.51 5.70
C ALA A 61 -0.60 6.27 6.44
N ARG A 62 -1.20 5.08 6.30
CA ARG A 62 -2.40 4.66 7.04
C ARG A 62 -2.24 4.82 8.56
N THR A 63 -1.09 4.42 9.09
CA THR A 63 -0.77 4.57 10.53
C THR A 63 -0.75 6.03 10.96
N ILE A 64 -0.16 6.91 10.15
CA ILE A 64 -0.13 8.35 10.45
C ILE A 64 -1.53 8.93 10.38
N ILE A 65 -2.29 8.63 9.33
CA ILE A 65 -3.68 9.10 9.14
C ILE A 65 -4.53 8.74 10.36
N ALA A 66 -4.56 7.46 10.75
CA ALA A 66 -5.32 7.00 11.91
C ALA A 66 -4.90 7.69 13.22
N ARG A 67 -3.60 8.00 13.40
CA ARG A 67 -3.12 8.72 14.59
C ARG A 67 -3.43 10.22 14.56
N LEU A 68 -3.43 10.83 13.38
CA LEU A 68 -3.77 12.25 13.22
C LEU A 68 -5.23 12.51 13.56
N GLU A 69 -6.13 11.58 13.24
CA GLU A 69 -7.54 11.65 13.62
C GLU A 69 -7.72 11.67 15.15
N ASN A 70 -6.86 10.98 15.89
CA ASN A 70 -6.94 10.87 17.35
C ASN A 70 -6.27 12.05 18.09
N THR A 71 -5.03 12.41 17.76
CA THR A 71 -4.21 13.28 18.62
C THR A 71 -3.84 14.63 17.98
N ARG A 72 -4.18 14.85 16.71
CA ARG A 72 -3.84 16.07 15.91
C ARG A 72 -2.36 16.49 15.95
N ASN A 73 -1.47 15.64 16.46
CA ASN A 73 -0.08 16.00 16.70
C ASN A 73 0.80 15.57 15.52
N TYR A 74 0.86 16.38 14.48
CA TYR A 74 1.71 16.13 13.32
C TYR A 74 3.21 16.18 13.63
N THR A 75 3.62 16.77 14.76
CA THR A 75 5.05 16.92 15.11
C THR A 75 5.71 15.59 15.48
N GLU A 76 4.94 14.62 16.01
CA GLU A 76 5.41 13.26 16.30
C GLU A 76 5.90 12.54 15.03
N PHE A 77 5.30 12.87 13.89
CA PHE A 77 5.66 12.34 12.58
C PHE A 77 6.71 13.20 11.86
N LYS A 78 7.40 14.08 12.59
CA LYS A 78 8.34 15.08 12.04
C LYS A 78 7.69 16.02 11.03
N GLY A 79 6.37 16.18 11.11
CA GLY A 79 5.59 17.06 10.26
C GLY A 79 5.92 18.52 10.50
N LYS A 80 5.83 19.34 9.44
CA LYS A 80 6.14 20.77 9.48
C LYS A 80 5.09 21.55 8.70
N ARG A 81 4.64 22.68 9.25
CA ARG A 81 3.84 23.66 8.51
C ARG A 81 4.70 24.29 7.42
N LEU A 82 4.14 24.45 6.22
CA LEU A 82 4.82 25.13 5.13
C LEU A 82 4.93 26.63 5.43
N ARG A 83 6.04 27.24 5.02
CA ARG A 83 6.30 28.68 5.28
C ARG A 83 5.37 29.58 4.47
N HIS A 84 5.13 29.23 3.20
CA HIS A 84 4.29 30.01 2.28
C HIS A 84 2.80 29.81 2.53
N ASN A 85 2.40 28.64 3.07
CA ASN A 85 1.03 28.39 3.47
C ASN A 85 0.99 27.61 4.79
N ARG A 86 0.63 28.31 5.87
CA ARG A 86 0.59 27.74 7.23
C ARG A 86 -0.61 26.82 7.48
N THR A 87 -1.60 26.80 6.59
CA THR A 87 -2.70 25.82 6.64
C THR A 87 -2.28 24.47 6.09
N ILE A 88 -1.09 24.36 5.48
CA ILE A 88 -0.58 23.13 4.90
C ILE A 88 0.54 22.57 5.78
N ILE A 89 0.46 21.28 6.08
CA ILE A 89 1.43 20.52 6.86
C ILE A 89 2.00 19.43 5.98
N SER A 90 3.33 19.40 5.88
CA SER A 90 4.07 18.37 5.17
C SER A 90 4.65 17.38 6.18
N ILE A 91 4.31 16.10 6.04
CA ILE A 91 4.76 15.00 6.89
C ILE A 91 5.64 14.06 6.06
N PRO A 92 6.91 13.84 6.44
CA PRO A 92 7.79 12.94 5.69
C PRO A 92 7.39 11.47 5.91
N LEU A 93 7.10 10.76 4.82
CA LEU A 93 6.91 9.31 4.83
C LEU A 93 8.24 8.58 4.65
N SER A 94 9.10 9.07 3.76
CA SER A 94 10.47 8.57 3.56
C SER A 94 11.39 9.74 3.19
N ARG A 95 12.58 9.44 2.66
CA ARG A 95 13.44 10.46 2.06
C ARG A 95 12.72 11.19 0.93
N ASP A 96 12.07 10.45 0.05
CA ASP A 96 11.54 10.96 -1.23
C ASP A 96 10.02 11.16 -1.22
N TYR A 97 9.29 10.69 -0.22
CA TYR A 97 7.83 10.82 -0.16
C TYR A 97 7.38 11.70 1.01
N ARG A 98 6.42 12.60 0.73
CA ARG A 98 5.80 13.49 1.70
C ARG A 98 4.29 13.41 1.58
N MET A 99 3.63 13.23 2.72
CA MET A 99 2.19 13.37 2.83
C MET A 99 1.86 14.84 3.12
N ILE A 100 0.87 15.36 2.41
CA ILE A 100 0.35 16.71 2.58
C ILE A 100 -0.96 16.61 3.35
N CYS A 101 -1.07 17.39 4.41
CA CYS A 101 -2.26 17.51 5.22
C CYS A 101 -2.69 18.98 5.31
N ARG A 102 -4.00 19.21 5.30
CA ARG A 102 -4.59 20.52 5.54
C ARG A 102 -5.06 20.64 6.98
N ASP A 103 -4.63 21.72 7.62
CA ASP A 103 -5.12 22.16 8.92
C ASP A 103 -6.45 22.92 8.71
N CYS A 104 -7.55 22.29 9.13
CA CYS A 104 -8.89 22.90 9.15
C CYS A 104 -9.26 23.41 10.55
N GLY A 105 -8.28 23.66 11.43
CA GLY A 105 -8.45 24.08 12.82
C GLY A 105 -8.88 22.94 13.74
N SER A 106 -10.03 22.32 13.47
CA SER A 106 -10.59 21.22 14.28
C SER A 106 -10.10 19.84 13.86
N ARG A 107 -9.46 19.70 12.70
CA ARG A 107 -8.91 18.42 12.23
C ARG A 107 -7.80 18.64 11.22
N LEU A 108 -6.93 17.64 11.11
CA LEU A 108 -5.94 17.53 10.06
C LEU A 108 -6.45 16.56 9.02
N VAL A 109 -6.74 17.08 7.84
CA VAL A 109 -7.27 16.29 6.73
C VAL A 109 -6.10 15.93 5.82
N PRO A 110 -5.75 14.64 5.64
CA PRO A 110 -4.81 14.24 4.61
C PRO A 110 -5.38 14.60 3.24
N GLU A 111 -4.59 15.22 2.37
CA GLU A 111 -5.03 15.59 1.01
C GLU A 111 -4.37 14.70 -0.05
N GLU A 112 -3.06 14.50 0.04
CA GLU A 112 -2.31 13.75 -0.96
C GLU A 112 -0.96 13.24 -0.43
N VAL A 113 -0.35 12.32 -1.17
CA VAL A 113 1.07 11.95 -1.00
C VAL A 113 1.81 12.24 -2.28
N MET A 114 2.90 12.97 -2.19
CA MET A 114 3.73 13.36 -3.32
C MET A 114 5.14 12.80 -3.17
N SER A 115 5.75 12.42 -4.29
CA SER A 115 7.19 12.22 -4.39
C SER A 115 7.95 13.56 -4.45
N HIS A 116 9.25 13.57 -4.14
CA HIS A 116 10.12 14.74 -4.33
C HIS A 116 10.23 15.11 -5.81
N GLU A 117 10.11 14.14 -6.72
CA GLU A 117 10.15 14.38 -8.17
C GLU A 117 8.93 15.18 -8.63
N GLU A 118 7.71 14.80 -8.21
CA GLU A 118 6.49 15.57 -8.50
C GLU A 118 6.49 16.95 -7.83
N TYR A 119 7.04 17.07 -6.62
CA TYR A 119 7.17 18.35 -5.93
C TYR A 119 8.12 19.33 -6.66
N ASN A 120 9.18 18.82 -7.29
CA ASN A 120 10.16 19.66 -8.00
C ASN A 120 9.70 20.06 -9.40
N VAL A 121 8.86 19.26 -10.07
CA VAL A 121 8.28 19.60 -11.39
C VAL A 121 7.27 20.76 -11.25
N CYS A 122 6.67 20.96 -10.08
CA CYS A 122 5.78 22.09 -9.78
C CYS A 122 6.49 23.35 -9.26
N LYS A 123 7.80 23.53 -9.53
CA LYS A 123 8.41 24.86 -9.46
C LYS A 123 8.31 25.54 -10.83
N PRO A 124 7.52 26.62 -11.00
CA PRO A 124 7.65 27.48 -12.17
C PRO A 124 8.91 28.32 -12.00
N GLY A 125 10.02 27.82 -12.54
CA GLY A 125 11.31 28.49 -12.53
C GLY A 125 12.38 27.48 -12.95
N GLY A 126 12.80 27.55 -14.21
CA GLY A 126 13.79 26.68 -14.84
C GLY A 126 15.19 26.79 -14.27
#